data_AF-A0A7Y2ZA64-F1
#
_entry.id   AF-A0A7Y2ZA64-F1
#
_cell.length_a   1.000
_cell.length_b   1.000
_cell.length_c   1.000
_cell.angle_alpha   90.00
_cell.angle_beta   90.00
_cell.angle_gamma   90.00
#
_symmetry.space_group_name_H-M   'P 1'
#
loop_
_entity.id
_entity.type
_entity.pdbx_description
1 polymer ?
#
loop_
_entity_poly.entity_id
_entity_poly.type
_entity_poly.pdbx_seq_one_letter_code
_entity_poly.pdbx_strand_id
1 'polypeptide(L)'
;MKEHQGSGPLDMVTHTFSRIMMWAPFFIVLIILYEVVMRYFFAAATLWVNEMSLWIAGGIYLSAGLYALLQRSHIRIFIVYDMVPLWLRRAFDILSTLCVAIFAFALIWGGFGEAKVKFWRWETFGTAFDPPIPATNKPLILTVMFFLALQAFSNLVRDWPAAPWVRKIFDIFVSVVIIGLASTAAFNLYIVPPEGHAVPLKWKIGIGVFLSGAVVLVIYGLFRDFNKTPHPVSEMDEIEEEVQIIKGQTSIPDEILTGDPPKT
;
A
#
# COMPACT_ATOMS: atom_id res chain seq x y z
N MET A 1 6.73 1.07 -18.14
CA MET A 1 6.99 1.02 -16.68
C MET A 1 7.15 -0.42 -16.26
N LYS A 2 8.36 -0.80 -15.87
CA LYS A 2 8.60 -2.08 -15.19
C LYS A 2 8.11 -1.94 -13.75
N GLU A 3 7.53 -3.00 -13.20
CA GLU A 3 7.08 -3.03 -11.81
C GLU A 3 8.31 -3.15 -10.89
N HIS A 4 8.45 -2.28 -9.90
CA HIS A 4 9.53 -2.38 -8.91
C HIS A 4 9.37 -3.69 -8.13
N GLN A 5 10.43 -4.51 -8.11
CA GLN A 5 10.46 -5.72 -7.30
C GLN A 5 10.76 -5.35 -5.85
N GLY A 6 9.71 -5.19 -5.05
CA GLY A 6 9.84 -5.01 -3.60
C GLY A 6 10.62 -6.17 -2.96
N SER A 7 11.47 -5.84 -1.99
CA SER A 7 12.32 -6.80 -1.30
C SER A 7 11.98 -6.78 0.18
N GLY A 8 11.63 -7.91 0.79
CA GLY A 8 11.40 -7.98 2.24
C GLY A 8 9.95 -8.28 2.63
N PRO A 9 9.72 -8.55 3.93
CA PRO A 9 8.44 -9.05 4.42
C PRO A 9 7.30 -8.03 4.30
N LEU A 10 7.58 -6.75 4.54
CA LEU A 10 6.58 -5.69 4.45
C LEU A 10 6.10 -5.51 2.99
N ASP A 11 7.04 -5.38 2.07
CA ASP A 11 6.77 -5.18 0.64
C ASP A 11 5.94 -6.33 0.08
N MET A 12 6.19 -7.58 0.53
CA MET A 12 5.40 -8.74 0.14
C MET A 12 3.92 -8.58 0.52
N VAL A 13 3.65 -8.20 1.77
CA VAL A 13 2.27 -8.03 2.26
C VAL A 13 1.59 -6.92 1.48
N THR A 14 2.25 -5.78 1.36
CA THR A 14 1.76 -4.63 0.60
C THR A 14 1.44 -5.01 -0.85
N HIS A 15 2.40 -5.65 -1.53
CA HIS A 15 2.28 -6.05 -2.92
C HIS A 15 1.14 -7.05 -3.15
N THR A 16 1.05 -8.07 -2.29
CA THR A 16 0.00 -9.08 -2.38
C THR A 16 -1.38 -8.47 -2.15
N PHE A 17 -1.52 -7.62 -1.13
CA PHE A 17 -2.76 -6.90 -0.83
C PHE A 17 -3.20 -6.03 -2.01
N SER A 18 -2.28 -5.24 -2.57
CA SER A 18 -2.55 -4.37 -3.72
C SER A 18 -2.91 -5.16 -4.99
N ARG A 19 -2.30 -6.33 -5.21
CA ARG A 19 -2.62 -7.21 -6.34
C ARG A 19 -4.02 -7.79 -6.27
N ILE A 20 -4.50 -8.10 -5.07
CA ILE A 20 -5.90 -8.49 -4.83
C ILE A 20 -6.82 -7.30 -5.10
N MET A 21 -6.48 -6.12 -4.56
CA MET A 21 -7.28 -4.90 -4.72
C MET A 21 -7.30 -4.35 -6.15
N MET A 22 -6.35 -4.72 -7.00
CA MET A 22 -6.32 -4.33 -8.42
C MET A 22 -7.58 -4.76 -9.19
N TRP A 23 -8.28 -5.80 -8.73
CA TRP A 23 -9.54 -6.26 -9.31
C TRP A 23 -10.76 -5.47 -8.85
N ALA A 24 -10.66 -4.69 -7.77
CA ALA A 24 -11.78 -3.92 -7.21
C ALA A 24 -12.42 -2.91 -8.19
N PRO A 25 -11.66 -2.14 -9.01
CA PRO A 25 -12.25 -1.25 -10.00
C PRO A 25 -13.12 -1.99 -11.02
N PHE A 26 -12.73 -3.20 -11.42
CA PHE A 26 -13.53 -4.03 -12.33
C PHE A 26 -14.90 -4.37 -11.72
N PHE A 27 -14.94 -4.70 -10.43
CA PHE A 27 -16.21 -4.91 -9.73
C PHE A 27 -17.06 -3.64 -9.67
N ILE A 28 -16.47 -2.47 -9.42
CA ILE A 28 -17.22 -1.21 -9.46
C ILE A 28 -17.88 -1.01 -10.83
N VAL A 29 -17.14 -1.22 -11.92
CA VAL A 29 -17.68 -1.09 -13.28
C VAL A 29 -18.86 -2.03 -13.49
N LEU A 30 -18.77 -3.30 -13.06
CA LEU A 30 -19.88 -4.25 -13.17
C LEU A 30 -21.12 -3.82 -12.39
N ILE A 31 -20.94 -3.32 -11.16
CA ILE A 31 -22.05 -2.93 -10.29
C ILE A 31 -22.73 -1.64 -10.83
N ILE A 32 -21.94 -0.69 -11.34
CA ILE A 32 -22.48 0.52 -11.99
C ILE A 32 -23.21 0.16 -13.29
N LEU A 33 -22.65 -0.73 -14.10
CA LEU A 33 -23.32 -1.20 -15.32
C LEU A 33 -24.65 -1.88 -14.98
N TYR A 34 -24.71 -2.68 -13.92
CA TYR A 34 -25.96 -3.24 -13.40
C TYR A 34 -26.97 -2.15 -13.04
N GLU A 35 -26.57 -1.10 -12.32
CA GLU A 35 -27.47 0.03 -11.99
C GLU A 35 -28.00 0.75 -13.23
N VAL A 36 -27.14 0.99 -14.23
CA VAL A 36 -27.55 1.58 -15.51
C VAL A 36 -28.62 0.69 -16.17
N VAL A 37 -28.40 -0.62 -16.23
CA VAL A 37 -29.39 -1.54 -16.81
C VAL A 37 -30.71 -1.51 -16.04
N MET A 38 -30.67 -1.63 -14.71
CA MET A 38 -31.86 -1.63 -13.87
C MET A 38 -32.66 -0.33 -13.96
N ARG A 39 -31.96 0.80 -13.99
CA ARG A 39 -32.59 2.13 -14.04
C ARG A 39 -33.22 2.41 -15.40
N TYR A 40 -32.53 2.10 -16.50
CA TYR A 40 -33.00 2.49 -17.83
C TYR A 40 -33.90 1.46 -18.51
N PHE A 41 -33.68 0.16 -18.28
CA PHE A 41 -34.49 -0.89 -18.91
C PHE A 41 -35.65 -1.36 -18.03
N PHE A 42 -35.47 -1.35 -16.71
CA PHE A 42 -36.46 -1.85 -15.76
C PHE A 42 -37.12 -0.76 -14.91
N ALA A 43 -36.72 0.52 -15.10
CA ALA A 43 -37.21 1.66 -14.31
C ALA A 43 -37.10 1.45 -12.78
N ALA A 44 -36.16 0.62 -12.33
CA ALA A 44 -36.00 0.21 -10.94
C ALA A 44 -34.61 0.63 -10.44
N ALA A 45 -34.49 1.84 -9.91
CA ALA A 45 -33.24 2.33 -9.34
C ALA A 45 -32.85 1.54 -8.08
N THR A 46 -31.58 1.14 -7.98
CA THR A 46 -31.11 0.35 -6.83
C THR A 46 -30.39 1.25 -5.82
N LEU A 47 -30.81 1.16 -4.55
CA LEU A 47 -30.29 2.02 -3.49
C LEU A 47 -28.90 1.59 -3.02
N TRP A 48 -28.57 0.31 -3.16
CA TRP A 48 -27.35 -0.29 -2.64
C TRP A 48 -26.11 -0.03 -3.51
N VAL A 49 -26.28 0.17 -4.82
CA VAL A 49 -25.15 0.28 -5.76
C VAL A 49 -24.27 1.49 -5.45
N ASN A 50 -24.88 2.64 -5.16
CA ASN A 50 -24.14 3.85 -4.82
C ASN A 50 -23.23 3.61 -3.59
N GLU A 51 -23.81 3.08 -2.51
CA GLU A 51 -23.09 2.87 -1.25
C GLU A 51 -22.02 1.77 -1.37
N MET A 52 -22.31 0.68 -2.09
CA MET A 52 -21.31 -0.37 -2.38
C MET A 52 -20.15 0.17 -3.23
N SER A 53 -20.44 1.00 -4.24
CA SER A 53 -19.40 1.59 -5.08
C SER A 53 -18.48 2.53 -4.28
N LEU A 54 -19.05 3.36 -3.37
CA LEU A 54 -18.30 4.23 -2.48
C LEU A 54 -17.45 3.43 -1.48
N TRP A 55 -18.02 2.34 -0.96
CA TRP A 55 -17.33 1.47 -0.01
C TRP A 55 -16.08 0.84 -0.65
N ILE A 56 -16.22 0.25 -1.84
CA ILE A 56 -15.12 -0.35 -2.60
C ILE A 56 -14.12 0.73 -3.04
N ALA A 57 -14.60 1.89 -3.48
CA ALA A 57 -13.74 3.01 -3.88
C ALA A 57 -12.84 3.49 -2.74
N GLY A 58 -13.34 3.52 -1.50
CA GLY A 58 -12.53 3.80 -0.31
C GLY A 58 -11.37 2.80 -0.15
N GLY A 59 -11.65 1.51 -0.31
CA GLY A 59 -10.61 0.47 -0.30
C GLY A 59 -9.58 0.65 -1.42
N ILE A 60 -10.03 0.95 -2.63
CA ILE A 60 -9.15 1.20 -3.79
C ILE A 60 -8.21 2.36 -3.49
N TYR A 61 -8.74 3.50 -3.06
CA TYR A 61 -7.94 4.70 -2.81
C TYR A 61 -6.82 4.45 -1.79
N LEU A 62 -7.13 3.72 -0.72
CA LEU A 62 -6.17 3.36 0.33
C LEU A 62 -5.11 2.38 -0.19
N SER A 63 -5.52 1.34 -0.92
CA SER A 63 -4.60 0.37 -1.51
C SER A 63 -3.69 0.98 -2.58
N ALA A 64 -4.21 1.92 -3.37
CA ALA A 64 -3.48 2.63 -4.42
C ALA A 64 -2.42 3.55 -3.83
N GLY A 65 -2.73 4.30 -2.77
CA GLY A 65 -1.75 5.14 -2.08
C GLY A 65 -0.60 4.32 -1.48
N LEU A 66 -0.91 3.20 -0.83
CA LEU A 66 0.11 2.31 -0.26
C LEU A 66 0.98 1.66 -1.37
N TYR A 67 0.35 1.21 -2.47
CA TYR A 67 1.07 0.62 -3.61
C TYR A 67 1.95 1.63 -4.34
N ALA A 68 1.46 2.86 -4.54
CA ALA A 68 2.23 3.93 -5.17
C ALA A 68 3.51 4.25 -4.36
N LEU A 69 3.43 4.20 -3.02
CA LEU A 69 4.59 4.36 -2.17
C LEU A 69 5.58 3.20 -2.30
N LEU A 70 5.10 1.94 -2.41
CA LEU A 70 5.95 0.78 -2.70
C LEU A 70 6.65 0.92 -4.06
N GLN A 71 5.93 1.39 -5.09
CA GLN A 71 6.47 1.58 -6.43
C GLN A 71 7.35 2.82 -6.59
N ARG A 72 7.49 3.64 -5.53
CA ARG A 72 8.22 4.92 -5.56
C ARG A 72 7.70 5.88 -6.62
N SER A 73 6.43 5.72 -7.00
CA SER A 73 5.77 6.53 -8.03
C SER A 73 5.20 7.84 -7.48
N HIS A 74 5.59 8.22 -6.25
CA HIS A 74 5.20 9.51 -5.70
C HIS A 74 5.92 10.62 -6.45
N ILE A 75 5.20 11.70 -6.78
CA ILE A 75 5.75 12.84 -7.54
C ILE A 75 6.95 13.40 -6.78
N ARG A 76 8.16 13.08 -7.25
CA ARG A 76 9.44 13.66 -6.81
C ARG A 76 9.87 14.66 -7.88
N ILE A 77 10.31 15.85 -7.48
CA ILE A 77 10.83 16.84 -8.43
C ILE A 77 12.28 16.45 -8.75
N PHE A 78 12.45 15.58 -9.74
CA PHE A 78 13.74 14.98 -10.09
C PHE A 78 14.78 16.00 -10.52
N ILE A 79 14.40 17.07 -11.24
CA ILE A 79 15.34 18.15 -11.64
C ILE A 79 16.03 18.75 -10.41
N VAL A 80 15.29 19.03 -9.35
CA VAL A 80 15.87 19.54 -8.10
C VAL A 80 16.69 18.46 -7.41
N TYR A 81 16.20 17.21 -7.40
CA TYR A 81 16.89 16.09 -6.78
C TYR A 81 18.24 15.79 -7.47
N ASP A 82 18.35 15.94 -8.78
CA ASP A 82 19.55 15.66 -9.55
C ASP A 82 20.60 16.76 -9.49
N MET A 83 20.15 18.01 -9.34
CA MET A 83 21.05 19.16 -9.20
C MET A 83 21.66 19.29 -7.79
N VAL A 84 21.07 18.63 -6.78
CA VAL A 84 21.54 18.76 -5.39
C VAL A 84 22.58 17.69 -5.01
N PRO A 85 23.55 18.04 -4.14
CA PRO A 85 24.55 17.09 -3.66
C PRO A 85 23.92 15.95 -2.86
N LEU A 86 24.60 14.79 -2.83
CA LEU A 86 24.11 13.55 -2.21
C LEU A 86 23.66 13.71 -0.74
N TRP A 87 24.28 14.61 0.03
CA TRP A 87 23.89 14.86 1.42
C TRP A 87 22.51 15.52 1.53
N LEU A 88 22.16 16.38 0.57
CA LEU A 88 20.88 17.10 0.57
C LEU A 88 19.75 16.22 0.06
N ARG A 89 20.03 15.35 -0.93
CA ARG A 89 19.11 14.27 -1.36
C ARG A 89 18.66 13.43 -0.16
N ARG A 90 19.63 12.98 0.63
CA ARG A 90 19.41 12.21 1.87
C ARG A 90 18.60 12.98 2.91
N ALA A 91 18.85 14.27 3.06
CA ALA A 91 18.07 15.12 3.97
C ALA A 91 16.61 15.23 3.53
N PHE A 92 16.34 15.35 2.23
CA PHE A 92 14.98 15.36 1.68
C PHE A 92 14.25 14.03 1.87
N ASP A 93 14.92 12.89 1.68
CA ASP A 93 14.30 11.58 1.90
C ASP A 93 13.96 11.35 3.39
N ILE A 94 14.84 11.78 4.30
CA ILE A 94 14.57 11.76 5.74
C ILE A 94 13.39 12.68 6.08
N LEU A 95 13.40 13.92 5.58
CA LEU A 95 12.34 14.89 5.84
C LEU A 95 10.99 14.39 5.33
N SER A 96 10.94 13.87 4.10
CA SER A 96 9.74 13.30 3.50
C SER A 96 9.21 12.12 4.34
N THR A 97 10.11 11.19 4.70
CA THR A 97 9.75 10.05 5.57
C THR A 97 9.23 10.51 6.93
N LEU A 98 9.84 11.53 7.54
CA LEU A 98 9.38 12.10 8.81
C LEU A 98 8.02 12.78 8.68
N CYS A 99 7.79 13.57 7.63
CA CYS A 99 6.49 14.19 7.38
C CYS A 99 5.38 13.13 7.24
N VAL A 100 5.64 12.06 6.49
CA VAL A 100 4.73 10.93 6.35
C VAL A 100 4.49 10.24 7.69
N ALA A 101 5.55 9.98 8.47
CA ALA A 101 5.44 9.34 9.78
C ALA A 101 4.65 10.18 10.79
N ILE A 102 4.90 11.49 10.84
CA ILE A 102 4.19 12.42 11.73
C ILE A 102 2.72 12.51 11.34
N PHE A 103 2.43 12.64 10.04
CA PHE A 103 1.06 12.66 9.54
C PHE A 103 0.31 11.36 9.86
N ALA A 104 0.95 10.22 9.61
CA ALA A 104 0.39 8.92 9.94
C ALA A 104 0.13 8.77 11.43
N PHE A 105 1.08 9.17 12.27
CA PHE A 105 0.92 9.17 13.72
C PHE A 105 -0.24 10.05 14.18
N ALA A 106 -0.34 11.28 13.67
CA ALA A 106 -1.41 12.21 14.02
C ALA A 106 -2.80 11.64 13.67
N LEU A 107 -2.94 11.02 12.49
CA LEU A 107 -4.19 10.39 12.07
C LEU A 107 -4.54 9.16 12.89
N ILE A 108 -3.56 8.30 13.19
CA ILE A 108 -3.77 7.13 14.04
C ILE A 108 -4.18 7.60 15.43
N TRP A 109 -3.44 8.51 16.04
CA TRP A 109 -3.73 9.03 17.37
C TRP A 109 -5.12 9.69 17.45
N GLY A 110 -5.44 10.58 16.50
CA GLY A 110 -6.71 11.29 16.48
C GLY A 110 -7.91 10.40 16.13
N GLY A 111 -7.72 9.41 15.26
CA GLY A 111 -8.79 8.55 14.77
C GLY A 111 -9.02 7.27 15.57
N PHE A 112 -8.04 6.81 16.37
CA PHE A 112 -8.08 5.47 16.99
C PHE A 112 -9.27 5.26 17.91
N GLY A 113 -9.57 6.24 18.77
CA GLY A 113 -10.70 6.16 19.70
C GLY A 113 -12.03 5.97 18.98
N GLU A 114 -12.26 6.78 17.93
CA GLU A 114 -13.49 6.69 17.14
C GLU A 114 -13.54 5.37 16.35
N ALA A 115 -12.49 5.03 15.60
CA ALA A 115 -12.43 3.81 14.80
C ALA A 115 -12.68 2.55 15.66
N LYS A 116 -12.09 2.50 16.86
CA LYS A 116 -12.30 1.41 17.82
C LYS A 116 -13.77 1.28 18.22
N VAL A 117 -14.42 2.38 18.62
CA VAL A 117 -15.84 2.36 19.03
C VAL A 117 -16.74 1.94 17.88
N LYS A 118 -16.52 2.50 16.67
CA LYS A 118 -17.33 2.20 15.47
C LYS A 118 -17.19 0.73 15.05
N PHE A 119 -15.99 0.17 15.14
CA PHE A 119 -15.73 -1.23 14.85
C PHE A 119 -16.43 -2.16 15.85
N TRP A 120 -16.24 -1.94 17.16
CA TRP A 120 -16.81 -2.85 18.16
C TRP A 120 -18.33 -2.77 18.24
N ARG A 121 -18.92 -1.58 18.05
CA ARG A 121 -20.37 -1.41 17.95
C ARG A 121 -20.95 -1.91 16.62
N TRP A 122 -20.09 -2.20 15.65
CA TRP A 122 -20.49 -2.57 14.30
C TRP A 122 -21.44 -1.55 13.66
N GLU A 123 -21.03 -0.28 13.69
CA GLU A 123 -21.86 0.81 13.20
C GLU A 123 -22.05 0.79 11.68
N THR A 124 -23.30 0.95 11.29
CA THR A 124 -23.77 1.01 9.91
C THR A 124 -23.98 2.44 9.44
N PHE A 125 -24.18 2.62 8.13
CA PHE A 125 -24.19 3.94 7.49
C PHE A 125 -25.46 4.77 7.78
N GLY A 126 -26.55 4.15 8.27
CA GLY A 126 -27.81 4.80 8.63
C GLY A 126 -28.72 5.13 7.44
N THR A 127 -28.52 4.45 6.31
CA THR A 127 -29.25 4.65 5.04
C THR A 127 -30.10 3.42 4.70
N ALA A 128 -30.83 3.45 3.57
CA ALA A 128 -31.76 2.38 3.21
C ALA A 128 -31.09 1.00 2.98
N PHE A 129 -29.84 0.98 2.51
CA PHE A 129 -29.07 -0.27 2.35
C PHE A 129 -28.26 -0.63 3.60
N ASP A 130 -27.88 0.37 4.41
CA ASP A 130 -27.25 0.25 5.73
C ASP A 130 -25.99 -0.64 5.84
N PRO A 131 -25.01 -0.54 4.92
CA PRO A 131 -23.79 -1.32 5.01
C PRO A 131 -22.91 -0.86 6.18
N PRO A 132 -22.06 -1.74 6.75
CA PRO A 132 -21.14 -1.41 7.84
C PRO A 132 -19.91 -0.59 7.39
N ILE A 133 -20.12 0.47 6.59
CA ILE A 133 -19.04 1.32 6.05
C ILE A 133 -18.20 1.96 7.17
N PRO A 134 -18.79 2.62 8.20
CA PRO A 134 -17.99 3.22 9.27
C PRO A 134 -17.18 2.19 10.06
N ALA A 135 -17.78 1.02 10.33
CA ALA A 135 -17.13 -0.06 11.07
C ALA A 135 -15.94 -0.66 10.32
N THR A 136 -15.96 -0.72 8.98
CA THR A 136 -14.84 -1.27 8.21
C THR A 136 -13.85 -0.23 7.73
N ASN A 137 -14.31 0.89 7.17
CA ASN A 137 -13.41 1.85 6.51
C ASN A 137 -12.58 2.64 7.52
N LYS A 138 -13.13 3.04 8.67
CA LYS A 138 -12.36 3.81 9.65
C LYS A 138 -11.17 3.02 10.21
N PRO A 139 -11.33 1.77 10.68
CA PRO A 139 -10.17 0.94 11.06
C PRO A 139 -9.23 0.69 9.89
N LEU A 140 -9.76 0.41 8.69
CA LEU A 140 -8.92 0.14 7.51
C LEU A 140 -8.06 1.35 7.14
N ILE A 141 -8.57 2.58 7.20
CA ILE A 141 -7.79 3.81 7.01
C ILE A 141 -6.62 3.87 7.99
N LEU A 142 -6.87 3.62 9.28
CA LEU A 142 -5.80 3.67 10.29
C LEU A 142 -4.76 2.56 10.12
N THR A 143 -5.21 1.35 9.77
CA THR A 143 -4.31 0.23 9.48
C THR A 143 -3.45 0.54 8.25
N VAL A 144 -4.04 1.00 7.15
CA VAL A 144 -3.28 1.36 5.94
C VAL A 144 -2.32 2.51 6.23
N MET A 145 -2.72 3.51 7.02
CA MET A 145 -1.84 4.62 7.41
C MET A 145 -0.63 4.14 8.21
N PHE A 146 -0.80 3.15 9.09
CA PHE A 146 0.30 2.50 9.79
C PHE A 146 1.25 1.78 8.84
N PHE A 147 0.72 0.97 7.91
CA PHE A 147 1.52 0.30 6.89
C PHE A 147 2.23 1.28 5.94
N LEU A 148 1.60 2.41 5.63
CA LEU A 148 2.16 3.46 4.79
C LEU A 148 3.37 4.11 5.48
N ALA A 149 3.28 4.39 6.78
CA ALA A 149 4.44 4.85 7.56
C ALA A 149 5.57 3.80 7.57
N LEU A 150 5.26 2.53 7.83
CA LEU A 150 6.25 1.45 7.76
C LEU A 150 6.90 1.36 6.37
N GLN A 151 6.12 1.50 5.30
CA GLN A 151 6.61 1.45 3.92
C GLN A 151 7.54 2.62 3.62
N ALA A 152 7.24 3.82 4.12
CA ALA A 152 8.13 4.98 3.99
C ALA A 152 9.49 4.74 4.68
N PHE A 153 9.49 4.21 5.91
CA PHE A 153 10.73 3.83 6.59
C PHE A 153 11.48 2.72 5.83
N SER A 154 10.74 1.76 5.30
CA SER A 154 11.30 0.65 4.53
C SER A 154 12.02 1.13 3.27
N ASN A 155 11.42 2.07 2.55
CA ASN A 155 12.04 2.69 1.37
C ASN A 155 13.30 3.46 1.77
N LEU A 156 13.26 4.23 2.86
CA LEU A 156 14.41 4.98 3.36
C LEU A 156 15.59 4.06 3.73
N VAL A 157 15.33 2.94 4.43
CA VAL A 157 16.35 1.97 4.84
C VAL A 157 17.00 1.27 3.65
N ARG A 158 16.24 1.03 2.58
CA ARG A 158 16.73 0.35 1.37
C ARG A 158 17.47 1.28 0.41
N ASP A 159 17.06 2.54 0.33
CA ASP A 159 17.75 3.56 -0.49
C ASP A 159 19.05 4.02 0.14
N TRP A 160 19.12 4.02 1.47
CA TRP A 160 20.35 4.34 2.17
C TRP A 160 21.37 3.23 1.95
N PRO A 161 22.68 3.56 1.86
CA PRO A 161 23.77 2.59 1.97
C PRO A 161 23.90 2.07 3.41
N ALA A 162 22.79 1.61 4.00
CA ALA A 162 22.73 0.97 5.29
C ALA A 162 23.45 -0.37 5.20
N ALA A 163 24.23 -0.68 6.23
CA ALA A 163 24.90 -1.96 6.31
C ALA A 163 23.87 -3.11 6.31
N PRO A 164 24.20 -4.29 5.74
CA PRO A 164 23.25 -5.40 5.60
C PRO A 164 22.57 -5.80 6.92
N TRP A 165 23.26 -5.66 8.05
CA TRP A 165 22.71 -5.98 9.37
C TRP A 165 21.58 -5.03 9.79
N VAL A 166 21.63 -3.75 9.42
CA VAL A 166 20.57 -2.77 9.73
C VAL A 166 19.28 -3.14 9.01
N ARG A 167 19.38 -3.54 7.75
CA ARG A 167 18.24 -4.00 6.93
C ARG A 167 17.60 -5.24 7.53
N LYS A 168 18.42 -6.23 7.90
CA LYS A 168 17.95 -7.47 8.56
C LYS A 168 17.25 -7.19 9.88
N ILE A 169 17.81 -6.32 10.73
CA ILE A 169 17.16 -5.92 11.99
C ILE A 169 15.83 -5.24 11.71
N PHE A 170 15.77 -4.34 10.72
CA PHE A 170 14.54 -3.68 10.33
C PHE A 170 13.48 -4.68 9.86
N ASP A 171 13.83 -5.61 8.98
CA ASP A 171 12.90 -6.64 8.48
C ASP A 171 12.39 -7.55 9.62
N ILE A 172 13.26 -7.95 10.55
CA ILE A 172 12.87 -8.72 11.75
C ILE A 172 11.94 -7.89 12.63
N PHE A 173 12.31 -6.64 12.92
CA PHE A 173 11.53 -5.74 13.77
C PHE A 173 10.13 -5.52 13.19
N VAL A 174 10.03 -5.17 11.91
CA VAL A 174 8.75 -4.98 11.23
C VAL A 174 7.93 -6.27 11.22
N SER A 175 8.56 -7.42 11.00
CA SER A 175 7.87 -8.71 11.05
C SER A 175 7.28 -9.00 12.44
N VAL A 176 8.07 -8.78 13.50
CA VAL A 176 7.62 -8.95 14.90
C VAL A 176 6.48 -7.99 15.21
N VAL A 177 6.57 -6.73 14.77
CA VAL A 177 5.52 -5.74 14.98
C VAL A 177 4.23 -6.13 14.27
N ILE A 178 4.28 -6.53 12.99
CA ILE A 178 3.08 -6.94 12.26
C ILE A 178 2.46 -8.20 12.86
N ILE A 179 3.27 -9.21 13.17
CA ILE A 179 2.80 -10.46 13.78
C ILE A 179 2.22 -10.20 15.18
N GLY A 180 2.87 -9.36 15.98
CA GLY A 180 2.41 -8.95 17.30
C GLY A 180 1.06 -8.26 17.23
N LEU A 181 0.92 -7.25 16.36
CA LEU A 181 -0.34 -6.54 16.16
C LEU A 181 -1.45 -7.45 15.63
N ALA A 182 -1.14 -8.32 14.68
CA ALA A 182 -2.10 -9.28 14.14
C ALA A 182 -2.57 -10.28 15.22
N SER A 183 -1.64 -10.76 16.05
CA SER A 183 -1.93 -11.68 17.16
C SER A 183 -2.75 -10.99 18.26
N THR A 184 -2.40 -9.76 18.63
CA THR A 184 -3.18 -8.96 19.60
C THR A 184 -4.58 -8.64 19.06
N ALA A 185 -4.71 -8.30 17.77
CA ALA A 185 -6.00 -8.08 17.13
C ALA A 185 -6.86 -9.36 17.14
N ALA A 186 -6.27 -10.51 16.80
CA ALA A 186 -6.96 -11.80 16.85
C ALA A 186 -7.38 -12.19 18.28
N PHE A 187 -6.49 -12.01 19.26
CA PHE A 187 -6.77 -12.28 20.67
C PHE A 187 -7.96 -11.44 21.18
N ASN A 188 -7.95 -10.14 20.88
CA ASN A 188 -9.05 -9.24 21.25
C ASN A 188 -10.34 -9.54 20.49
N LEU A 189 -10.29 -10.12 19.29
CA LEU A 189 -11.48 -10.42 18.50
C LEU A 189 -12.16 -11.73 18.92
N TYR A 190 -11.38 -12.74 19.28
CA TYR A 190 -11.87 -14.11 19.51
C TYR A 190 -11.86 -14.56 20.96
N ILE A 191 -10.88 -14.12 21.77
CA ILE A 191 -10.67 -14.64 23.13
C ILE A 191 -11.22 -13.66 24.17
N VAL A 192 -10.86 -12.38 24.06
CA VAL A 192 -11.30 -11.33 25.00
C VAL A 192 -11.98 -10.18 24.24
N PRO A 193 -13.16 -10.42 23.65
CA PRO A 193 -13.90 -9.35 23.00
C PRO A 193 -14.42 -8.36 24.05
N PRO A 194 -14.38 -7.05 23.76
CA PRO A 194 -14.92 -6.06 24.67
C PRO A 194 -16.43 -6.23 24.87
N GLU A 195 -16.90 -5.77 26.02
CA GLU A 195 -18.32 -5.80 26.37
C GLU A 195 -19.16 -5.05 25.33
N GLY A 196 -20.31 -5.61 24.96
CA GLY A 196 -21.20 -5.02 23.98
C GLY A 196 -20.70 -5.06 22.53
N HIS A 197 -19.69 -5.87 22.20
CA HIS A 197 -19.28 -6.03 20.82
C HIS A 197 -20.41 -6.64 19.96
N ALA A 198 -20.61 -6.08 18.77
CA ALA A 198 -21.68 -6.48 17.84
C ALA A 198 -21.14 -7.00 16.50
N VAL A 199 -19.83 -7.30 16.40
CA VAL A 199 -19.20 -7.79 15.17
C VAL A 199 -19.83 -9.13 14.75
N PRO A 200 -20.43 -9.24 13.55
CA PRO A 200 -21.05 -10.49 13.09
C PRO A 200 -20.03 -11.60 12.85
N LEU A 201 -20.43 -12.86 13.03
CA LEU A 201 -19.54 -14.02 12.91
C LEU A 201 -18.84 -14.12 11.54
N LYS A 202 -19.55 -13.87 10.45
CA LYS A 202 -18.99 -13.90 9.08
C LYS A 202 -17.82 -12.92 8.93
N TRP A 203 -17.96 -11.73 9.53
CA TRP A 203 -16.91 -10.71 9.54
C TRP A 203 -15.75 -11.08 10.45
N LYS A 204 -16.02 -11.67 11.63
CA LYS A 204 -14.95 -12.21 12.48
C LYS A 204 -14.09 -13.20 11.70
N ILE A 205 -14.71 -14.21 11.08
CA ILE A 205 -14.02 -15.23 10.28
C ILE A 205 -13.20 -14.58 9.16
N GLY A 206 -13.77 -13.63 8.42
CA GLY A 206 -13.06 -12.92 7.36
C GLY A 206 -11.82 -12.18 7.88
N ILE A 207 -11.93 -11.48 9.02
CA ILE A 207 -10.81 -10.79 9.65
C ILE A 207 -9.76 -11.79 10.15
N GLY A 208 -10.17 -12.92 10.74
CA GLY A 208 -9.26 -13.97 11.18
C GLY A 208 -8.45 -14.59 10.04
N VAL A 209 -9.09 -14.85 8.91
CA VAL A 209 -8.42 -15.34 7.69
C VAL A 209 -7.47 -14.30 7.12
N PHE A 210 -7.87 -13.02 7.11
CA PHE A 210 -7.01 -11.93 6.67
C PHE A 210 -5.76 -11.79 7.55
N LEU A 211 -5.93 -11.80 8.87
CA LEU A 211 -4.82 -11.70 9.83
C LEU A 211 -3.86 -12.89 9.76
N SER A 212 -4.39 -14.11 9.64
CA SER A 212 -3.55 -15.31 9.51
C SER A 212 -2.79 -15.32 8.18
N GLY A 213 -3.45 -14.94 7.08
CA GLY A 213 -2.82 -14.77 5.77
C GLY A 213 -1.70 -13.74 5.80
N ALA A 214 -1.92 -12.60 6.46
CA ALA A 214 -0.89 -11.58 6.65
C ALA A 214 0.32 -12.11 7.44
N VAL A 215 0.10 -12.83 8.55
CA VAL A 215 1.18 -13.45 9.34
C VAL A 215 1.98 -14.45 8.50
N VAL A 216 1.30 -15.31 7.73
CA VAL A 216 1.96 -16.27 6.83
C VAL A 216 2.80 -15.55 5.78
N LEU A 217 2.27 -14.51 5.15
CA LEU A 217 3.00 -13.72 4.14
C LEU A 217 4.23 -13.01 4.71
N VAL A 218 4.12 -12.45 5.92
CA VAL A 218 5.26 -11.82 6.62
C VAL A 218 6.35 -12.84 6.89
N ILE A 219 6.01 -14.00 7.47
CA ILE A 219 6.97 -15.05 7.77
C ILE A 219 7.63 -15.55 6.49
N TYR A 220 6.83 -15.84 5.46
CA TYR A 220 7.32 -16.28 4.15
C TYR A 220 8.24 -15.23 3.50
N GLY A 221 7.84 -13.97 3.49
CA GLY A 221 8.63 -12.87 2.94
C GLY A 221 9.95 -12.66 3.69
N LEU A 222 9.93 -12.80 5.02
CA LEU A 222 11.13 -12.73 5.85
C LEU A 222 12.13 -13.82 5.45
N PHE A 223 11.69 -15.08 5.30
CA PHE A 223 12.56 -16.18 4.87
C PHE A 223 13.03 -16.04 3.42
N ARG A 224 12.15 -15.64 2.50
CA ARG A 224 12.45 -15.53 1.07
C ARG A 224 13.50 -14.46 0.77
N ASP A 225 13.40 -13.31 1.44
CA ASP A 225 14.18 -12.12 1.09
C ASP A 225 15.27 -11.79 2.13
N PHE A 226 15.44 -12.59 3.19
CA PHE A 226 16.38 -12.35 4.30
C PHE A 226 17.82 -12.02 3.87
N ASN A 227 18.28 -12.61 2.77
CA ASN A 227 19.66 -12.48 2.31
C ASN A 227 19.80 -11.78 0.95
N LYS A 228 18.71 -11.19 0.44
CA LYS A 228 18.77 -10.40 -0.79
C LYS A 228 19.25 -8.99 -0.49
N THR A 229 20.21 -8.51 -1.26
CA THR A 229 20.59 -7.10 -1.25
C THR A 229 19.70 -6.35 -2.24
N PRO A 230 18.85 -5.42 -1.78
CA PRO A 230 18.13 -4.56 -2.70
C PRO A 230 19.11 -3.69 -3.48
N HIS A 231 18.84 -3.56 -4.78
CA HIS A 231 19.49 -2.57 -5.62
C HIS A 231 18.76 -1.23 -5.42
N PRO A 232 19.48 -0.11 -5.23
CA PRO A 232 18.86 1.20 -5.12
C PRO A 232 18.11 1.51 -6.41
N VAL A 233 16.94 2.14 -6.29
CA VAL A 233 16.15 2.53 -7.46
C VAL A 233 16.72 3.82 -8.04
N SER A 234 17.24 3.72 -9.25
CA SER A 234 17.76 4.82 -10.05
C SER A 234 16.94 4.87 -11.33
N GLU A 235 16.16 5.93 -11.54
CA GLU A 235 15.46 6.17 -12.82
C GLU A 235 16.45 6.33 -13.97
N MET A 236 17.72 6.70 -13.70
CA MET A 236 18.78 6.68 -14.71
C MET A 236 19.09 5.27 -15.18
N ASP A 237 19.02 4.26 -14.31
CA ASP A 237 19.19 2.85 -14.70
C ASP A 237 18.00 2.41 -15.56
N GLU A 238 16.79 2.89 -15.26
CA GLU A 238 15.60 2.65 -16.10
C GLU A 238 15.72 3.33 -17.47
N ILE A 239 16.19 4.59 -17.51
CA ILE A 239 16.44 5.33 -18.76
C ILE A 239 17.56 4.67 -19.56
N GLU A 240 18.66 4.25 -18.92
CA GLU A 240 19.75 3.51 -19.58
C GLU A 240 19.25 2.18 -20.12
N GLU A 241 18.44 1.43 -19.37
CA GLU A 241 17.81 0.20 -19.87
C GLU A 241 16.84 0.47 -21.04
N GLU A 242 16.00 1.51 -20.96
CA GLU A 242 15.11 1.90 -22.06
C GLU A 242 15.91 2.31 -23.31
N VAL A 243 16.98 3.08 -23.14
CA VAL A 243 17.92 3.43 -24.21
C VAL A 243 18.57 2.17 -24.80
N GLN A 244 18.97 1.20 -23.98
CA GLN A 244 19.51 -0.09 -24.45
C GLN A 244 18.47 -0.92 -25.21
N ILE A 245 17.21 -0.93 -24.77
CA ILE A 245 16.11 -1.58 -25.49
C ILE A 245 15.88 -0.90 -26.84
N ILE A 246 15.86 0.43 -26.87
CA ILE A 246 15.73 1.21 -28.11
C ILE A 246 16.92 0.93 -29.03
N LYS A 247 18.16 0.89 -28.52
CA LYS A 247 19.36 0.48 -29.29
C LYS A 247 19.24 -0.94 -29.84
N GLY A 248 18.64 -1.86 -29.09
CA GLY A 248 18.38 -3.23 -29.54
C GLY A 248 17.30 -3.31 -30.63
N GLN A 249 16.35 -2.37 -30.64
CA GLN A 249 15.24 -2.31 -31.61
C GLN A 249 15.54 -1.44 -32.83
N THR A 250 16.46 -0.49 -32.71
CA THR A 250 16.82 0.47 -33.75
C THR A 250 18.35 0.56 -33.84
N SER A 251 18.91 0.38 -35.03
CA SER A 251 20.35 0.49 -35.29
C SER A 251 20.82 1.97 -35.29
N ILE A 252 20.51 2.70 -34.22
CA ILE A 252 20.89 4.09 -34.05
C ILE A 252 22.36 4.11 -33.56
N PRO A 253 23.28 4.77 -34.29
CA PRO A 253 24.67 4.92 -33.86
C PRO A 253 24.78 5.61 -32.49
N ASP A 254 25.75 5.19 -31.67
CA ASP A 254 25.97 5.73 -30.32
C ASP A 254 26.13 7.26 -30.30
N GLU A 255 26.70 7.82 -31.37
CA GLU A 255 26.97 9.26 -31.55
C GLU A 255 25.69 10.12 -31.52
N ILE A 256 24.57 9.60 -32.05
CA ILE A 256 23.28 10.31 -32.04
C ILE A 256 22.67 10.34 -30.63
N LEU A 257 22.97 9.34 -29.79
CA LEU A 257 22.42 9.20 -28.45
C LEU A 257 23.26 9.92 -27.38
N THR A 258 24.57 10.04 -27.57
CA THR A 258 25.44 10.84 -26.69
C THR A 258 25.46 12.32 -27.06
N GLY A 259 24.93 12.68 -28.22
CA GLY A 259 24.98 14.06 -28.74
C GLY A 259 26.37 14.45 -29.23
N ASP A 260 27.28 13.48 -29.39
CA ASP A 260 28.60 13.72 -29.92
C ASP A 260 28.54 13.83 -31.45
N PRO A 261 29.27 14.77 -32.06
CA PRO A 261 29.32 14.88 -33.50
C PRO A 261 29.92 13.61 -34.13
N PRO A 262 29.40 13.15 -35.28
CA PRO A 262 29.87 11.93 -35.93
C PRO A 262 31.35 12.06 -36.27
N LYS A 263 32.12 11.00 -35.99
CA LYS A 263 33.54 10.97 -36.34
C LYS A 263 33.68 10.85 -37.86
N THR A 264 34.19 11.91 -38.47
CA THR A 264 34.54 12.01 -39.90
C THR A 264 35.61 11.01 -40.31
#